data_AF-G0P749-F1
#
_entry.id   AF-G0P749-F1
#
_cell.length_a   1.000
_cell.length_b   1.000
_cell.length_c   1.000
_cell.angle_alpha   90.00
_cell.angle_beta   90.00
_cell.angle_gamma   90.00
#
_symmetry.space_group_name_H-M   'P 1'
#
loop_
_entity.id
_entity.type
_entity.pdbx_description
1 polymer ?
#
loop_
_entity_poly.entity_id
_entity_poly.type
_entity_poly.pdbx_seq_one_letter_code
_entity_poly.pdbx_strand_id
1 'polypeptide(L)'
;MVPIGSEDHVDTSFPNVELFVKWSDWSCCSACCCPKAVCKQFETSSRCKSVESYQNRHGEFMIRPTGEIGNDDLDQLFRENENLMKLSKGMNISGISHLLDQSRESLNRKLGVPKNTLKVFQIKDCKDHIQKMDCWELAKCLYGNSSMLPEKEVAKIEERDVCENASIYVLRNAYNILSLTPEKLYRLQIDRKINTGSILSANFTIDGDPIEKLPHIRDCAHQPKRIFQHPNGIDLIVRMSEEQLSKNPKIIAVISYQSPARLEIVVELVSKTGGKKRELVLFLGRLLGDSIELCPY
;
A
#
# COMPACT_ATOMS: atom_id res chain seq x y z
N MET A 1 0.83 -27.42 -3.08
CA MET A 1 0.33 -26.05 -2.86
C MET A 1 -1.06 -26.18 -2.28
N VAL A 2 -1.34 -25.49 -1.18
CA VAL A 2 -2.66 -25.52 -0.54
C VAL A 2 -3.57 -24.50 -1.25
N PRO A 3 -4.79 -24.84 -1.66
CA PRO A 3 -5.75 -23.89 -2.23
C PRO A 3 -6.18 -22.82 -1.21
N ILE A 4 -6.48 -21.61 -1.68
CA ILE A 4 -7.12 -20.57 -0.85
C ILE A 4 -8.49 -21.05 -0.38
N GLY A 5 -8.85 -20.75 0.86
CA GLY A 5 -10.08 -21.19 1.51
C GLY A 5 -9.99 -22.58 2.16
N SER A 6 -8.82 -23.22 2.12
CA SER A 6 -8.57 -24.50 2.80
C SER A 6 -7.57 -24.41 3.95
N GLU A 7 -6.96 -23.24 4.15
CA GLU A 7 -5.92 -22.95 5.15
C GLU A 7 -6.28 -23.28 6.59
N ASP A 8 -7.55 -23.17 6.96
CA ASP A 8 -8.02 -23.28 8.35
C ASP A 8 -8.50 -24.69 8.72
N HIS A 9 -8.33 -25.67 7.83
CA HIS A 9 -8.64 -27.05 8.16
C HIS A 9 -7.72 -27.57 9.26
N VAL A 10 -8.32 -28.35 10.15
CA VAL A 10 -7.63 -29.06 11.22
C VAL A 10 -7.91 -30.55 11.14
N ASP A 11 -7.03 -31.35 11.74
CA ASP A 11 -7.25 -32.77 11.96
C ASP A 11 -7.30 -33.10 13.45
N THR A 12 -8.29 -33.90 13.82
CA THR A 12 -8.61 -34.32 15.19
C THR A 12 -8.69 -35.85 15.28
N SER A 13 -8.08 -36.56 14.32
CA SER A 13 -8.12 -38.03 14.27
C SER A 13 -7.27 -38.67 15.39
N PHE A 14 -6.31 -37.91 15.94
CA PHE A 14 -5.58 -38.30 17.14
C PHE A 14 -6.36 -37.82 18.38
N PRO A 15 -6.71 -38.71 19.33
CA PRO A 15 -7.51 -38.33 20.50
C PRO A 15 -6.88 -37.16 21.28
N ASN A 16 -7.71 -36.16 21.60
CA ASN A 16 -7.35 -35.00 22.43
C ASN A 16 -6.14 -34.18 21.92
N VAL A 17 -5.81 -34.32 20.63
CA VAL A 17 -4.81 -33.50 19.94
C VAL A 17 -5.39 -32.98 18.64
N GLU A 18 -5.15 -31.71 18.37
CA GLU A 18 -5.49 -31.09 17.10
C GLU A 18 -4.20 -30.81 16.31
N LEU A 19 -4.16 -31.29 15.07
CA LEU A 19 -3.14 -30.99 14.09
C LEU A 19 -3.64 -29.92 13.12
N PHE A 20 -2.86 -28.88 12.92
CA PHE A 20 -3.20 -27.76 12.05
C PHE A 20 -1.94 -27.20 11.36
N VAL A 21 -2.13 -26.27 10.43
CA VAL A 21 -1.02 -25.54 9.80
C VAL A 21 -0.90 -24.17 10.43
N LYS A 22 0.27 -23.86 11.00
CA LYS A 22 0.62 -22.49 11.38
C LYS A 22 1.30 -21.82 10.18
N TRP A 23 0.65 -20.80 9.66
CA TRP A 23 1.14 -20.03 8.51
C TRP A 23 2.11 -18.92 8.95
N SER A 24 3.14 -18.71 8.14
CA SER A 24 3.96 -17.50 8.19
C SER A 24 3.22 -16.32 7.56
N ASP A 25 3.74 -15.12 7.81
CA ASP A 25 3.25 -13.91 7.14
C ASP A 25 3.41 -14.02 5.62
N TRP A 26 2.53 -13.33 4.90
CA TRP A 26 2.63 -13.25 3.45
C TRP A 26 3.89 -12.48 3.03
N SER A 27 4.59 -13.01 2.02
CA SER A 27 5.66 -12.29 1.34
C SER A 27 5.13 -11.01 0.67
N CYS A 28 6.03 -10.13 0.28
CA CYS A 28 5.70 -9.07 -0.68
C CYS A 28 5.26 -9.69 -2.03
N CYS A 29 4.50 -8.92 -2.80
CA CYS A 29 4.19 -9.25 -4.18
C CYS A 29 5.48 -9.41 -5.01
N SER A 30 5.50 -10.34 -5.96
CA SER A 30 6.71 -10.61 -6.75
C SER A 30 7.02 -9.54 -7.79
N ALA A 31 6.03 -8.76 -8.22
CA ALA A 31 6.18 -7.73 -9.25
C ALA A 31 5.16 -6.59 -9.09
N CYS A 32 5.55 -5.41 -9.60
CA CYS A 32 4.70 -4.22 -9.68
C CYS A 32 4.58 -3.73 -11.12
N CYS A 33 3.58 -2.89 -11.35
CA CYS A 33 3.36 -2.16 -12.58
C CYS A 33 4.22 -0.90 -12.55
N CYS A 34 5.18 -0.87 -13.47
CA CYS A 34 6.23 0.12 -13.44
C CYS A 34 5.97 1.20 -14.49
N PRO A 35 5.86 2.48 -14.11
CA PRO A 35 5.70 3.57 -15.06
C PRO A 35 7.01 3.82 -15.83
N LYS A 36 6.91 4.49 -16.99
CA LYS A 36 8.05 4.87 -17.83
C LYS A 36 9.19 5.56 -17.08
N ALA A 37 8.85 6.43 -16.12
CA ALA A 37 9.82 7.17 -15.32
C ALA A 37 10.79 6.25 -14.54
N VAL A 38 10.34 5.05 -14.16
CA VAL A 38 11.12 4.08 -13.39
C VAL A 38 11.77 3.04 -14.31
N CYS A 39 10.99 2.43 -15.19
CA CYS A 39 11.47 1.29 -16.00
C CYS A 39 11.90 1.65 -17.42
N LYS A 40 11.74 2.90 -17.86
CA LYS A 40 12.09 3.39 -19.20
C LYS A 40 11.52 2.47 -20.29
N GLN A 41 12.39 1.77 -21.01
CA GLN A 41 12.03 0.83 -22.07
C GLN A 41 11.35 -0.45 -21.56
N PHE A 42 11.44 -0.74 -20.27
CA PHE A 42 10.82 -1.88 -19.61
C PHE A 42 9.51 -1.51 -18.90
N GLU A 43 8.89 -0.39 -19.27
CA GLU A 43 7.59 0.04 -18.75
C GLU A 43 6.52 -1.05 -18.91
N THR A 44 5.77 -1.28 -17.83
CA THR A 44 4.67 -2.25 -17.81
C THR A 44 3.33 -1.62 -17.45
N SER A 45 3.24 -0.31 -17.25
CA SER A 45 1.99 0.41 -16.91
C SER A 45 0.83 0.07 -17.86
N SER A 46 1.05 0.19 -19.18
CA SER A 46 0.08 -0.12 -20.24
C SER A 46 -0.24 -1.62 -20.37
N ARG A 47 0.56 -2.48 -19.75
CA ARG A 47 0.44 -3.94 -19.75
C ARG A 47 0.35 -4.51 -18.33
N CYS A 48 -0.10 -3.70 -17.38
CA CYS A 48 -0.07 -4.06 -15.95
C CYS A 48 -0.82 -5.36 -15.66
N LYS A 49 -1.93 -5.58 -16.37
CA LYS A 49 -2.74 -6.80 -16.28
C LYS A 49 -2.01 -8.07 -16.75
N SER A 50 -1.00 -7.96 -17.61
CA SER A 50 -0.23 -9.11 -18.10
C SER A 50 0.98 -9.44 -17.23
N VAL A 51 1.32 -8.60 -16.26
CA VAL A 51 2.39 -8.91 -15.31
C VAL A 51 1.78 -9.79 -14.22
N GLU A 52 2.20 -11.06 -14.21
CA GLU A 52 1.89 -11.96 -13.12
C GLU A 52 2.63 -11.52 -11.85
N SER A 53 1.90 -11.48 -10.74
CA SER A 53 2.45 -11.04 -9.46
C SER A 53 1.76 -11.79 -8.35
N TYR A 54 2.54 -12.34 -7.43
CA TYR A 54 2.04 -13.23 -6.39
C TYR A 54 2.70 -12.95 -5.04
N GLN A 55 1.96 -13.19 -3.96
CA GLN A 55 2.51 -13.40 -2.63
C GLN A 55 2.58 -14.89 -2.36
N ASN A 56 3.54 -15.29 -1.55
CA ASN A 56 3.63 -16.65 -1.04
C ASN A 56 3.80 -16.64 0.49
N ARG A 57 3.42 -17.73 1.11
CA ARG A 57 3.70 -18.00 2.53
C ARG A 57 3.93 -19.48 2.75
N HIS A 58 4.75 -19.80 3.74
CA HIS A 58 5.01 -21.16 4.18
C HIS A 58 4.12 -21.52 5.37
N GLY A 59 3.73 -22.79 5.46
CA GLY A 59 3.02 -23.34 6.60
C GLY A 59 3.79 -24.48 7.24
N GLU A 60 3.80 -24.48 8.57
CA GLU A 60 4.38 -25.55 9.39
C GLU A 60 3.26 -26.37 10.05
N PHE A 61 3.41 -27.70 10.05
CA PHE A 61 2.50 -28.58 10.77
C PHE A 61 2.72 -28.47 12.28
N MET A 62 1.68 -28.06 13.00
CA MET A 62 1.69 -27.84 14.43
C MET A 62 0.62 -28.70 15.10
N ILE A 63 0.91 -29.18 16.29
CA ILE A 63 -0.05 -29.88 17.14
C ILE A 63 -0.25 -29.11 18.44
N ARG A 64 -1.47 -29.20 18.98
CA ARG A 64 -1.87 -28.65 20.28
C ARG A 64 -2.81 -29.61 21.02
N PRO A 65 -2.77 -29.67 22.36
CA PRO A 65 -3.71 -30.45 23.13
C PRO A 65 -5.12 -29.82 23.08
N THR A 66 -6.15 -30.65 23.07
CA THR A 66 -7.55 -30.24 23.22
C THR A 66 -8.23 -30.85 24.46
N GLY A 67 -7.54 -31.75 25.16
CA GLY A 67 -8.00 -32.42 26.37
C GLY A 67 -6.87 -33.27 26.99
N GLU A 68 -7.23 -34.23 27.84
CA GLU A 68 -6.27 -35.16 28.44
C GLU A 68 -5.73 -36.16 27.41
N ILE A 69 -4.43 -36.13 27.11
CA ILE A 69 -3.85 -36.91 26.02
C ILE A 69 -3.64 -38.38 26.40
N GLY A 70 -3.28 -38.64 27.66
CA GLY A 70 -3.03 -40.00 28.16
C GLY A 70 -1.72 -40.59 27.66
N ASN A 71 -0.74 -39.75 27.32
CA ASN A 71 0.60 -40.15 26.91
C ASN A 71 1.64 -39.26 27.58
N ASP A 72 2.35 -39.81 28.58
CA ASP A 72 3.24 -39.04 29.45
C ASP A 72 4.37 -38.31 28.68
N ASP A 73 4.94 -38.95 27.66
CA ASP A 73 6.00 -38.37 26.83
C ASP A 73 5.49 -37.16 26.03
N LEU A 74 4.30 -37.31 25.43
CA LEU A 74 3.64 -36.27 24.65
C LEU A 74 3.17 -35.11 25.54
N ASP A 75 2.61 -35.43 26.72
CA ASP A 75 2.23 -34.45 27.74
C ASP A 75 3.45 -33.66 28.24
N GLN A 76 4.59 -34.32 28.44
CA GLN A 76 5.83 -33.66 28.82
C GLN A 76 6.32 -32.70 27.72
N LEU A 77 6.30 -33.12 26.45
CA LEU A 77 6.68 -32.24 25.34
C LEU A 77 5.75 -31.03 25.23
N PHE A 78 4.45 -31.19 25.44
CA PHE A 78 3.54 -30.05 25.43
C PHE A 78 3.83 -29.07 26.56
N ARG A 79 4.11 -29.56 27.78
CA ARG A 79 4.53 -28.70 28.91
C ARG A 79 5.79 -27.90 28.59
N GLU A 80 6.77 -28.52 27.94
CA GLU A 80 8.04 -27.86 27.56
C GLU A 80 7.90 -26.86 26.40
N ASN A 81 6.81 -26.94 25.63
CA ASN A 81 6.59 -26.12 24.44
C ASN A 81 5.29 -25.29 24.55
N GLU A 82 4.87 -24.92 25.77
CA GLU A 82 3.71 -24.05 26.02
C GLU A 82 2.42 -24.52 25.31
N ASN A 83 2.16 -25.83 25.32
CA ASN A 83 1.00 -26.47 24.68
C ASN A 83 0.94 -26.28 23.15
N LEU A 84 2.05 -25.97 22.50
CA LEU A 84 2.11 -25.82 21.05
C LEU A 84 3.45 -26.31 20.50
N MET A 85 3.44 -27.35 19.67
CA MET A 85 4.69 -27.88 19.13
C MET A 85 4.63 -28.29 17.66
N LYS A 86 5.80 -28.32 17.02
CA LYS A 86 5.94 -28.82 15.65
C LYS A 86 5.65 -30.32 15.62
N LEU A 87 4.88 -30.76 14.62
CA LEU A 87 4.56 -32.18 14.41
C LEU A 87 5.82 -33.05 14.39
N SER A 88 6.91 -32.56 13.77
CA SER A 88 8.18 -33.30 13.68
C SER A 88 8.79 -33.65 15.04
N LYS A 89 8.54 -32.87 16.10
CA LYS A 89 8.97 -33.22 17.46
C LYS A 89 8.15 -34.38 18.02
N GLY A 90 6.83 -34.36 17.85
CA GLY A 90 5.94 -35.45 18.28
C GLY A 90 6.20 -36.77 17.54
N MET A 91 6.58 -36.68 16.26
CA MET A 91 6.95 -37.84 15.43
C MET A 91 8.18 -38.61 15.96
N ASN A 92 8.99 -38.02 16.85
CA ASN A 92 10.14 -38.69 17.46
C ASN A 92 9.76 -39.59 18.64
N ILE A 93 8.53 -39.51 19.16
CA ILE A 93 8.07 -40.37 20.25
C ILE A 93 7.73 -41.75 19.68
N SER A 94 8.48 -42.76 20.12
CA SER A 94 8.22 -44.16 19.77
C SER A 94 6.84 -44.59 20.26
N GLY A 95 6.04 -45.19 19.39
CA GLY A 95 4.70 -45.71 19.71
C GLY A 95 3.54 -44.86 19.18
N ILE A 96 3.72 -43.54 19.04
CA ILE A 96 2.66 -42.64 18.51
C ILE A 96 2.99 -42.06 17.13
N SER A 97 4.22 -42.21 16.65
CA SER A 97 4.68 -41.67 15.36
C SER A 97 3.78 -42.06 14.19
N HIS A 98 3.35 -43.32 14.10
CA HIS A 98 2.45 -43.79 13.04
C HIS A 98 1.07 -43.13 13.11
N LEU A 99 0.52 -42.89 14.30
CA LEU A 99 -0.78 -42.24 14.47
C LEU A 99 -0.72 -40.75 14.09
N LEU A 100 0.37 -40.08 14.47
CA LEU A 100 0.63 -38.70 14.06
C LEU A 100 0.84 -38.58 12.55
N ASP A 101 1.49 -39.57 11.91
CA ASP A 101 1.63 -39.63 10.46
C ASP A 101 0.27 -39.76 9.76
N GLN A 102 -0.61 -40.64 10.28
CA GLN A 102 -1.97 -40.80 9.77
C GLN A 102 -2.81 -39.53 9.91
N SER A 103 -2.67 -38.81 11.03
CA SER A 103 -3.31 -37.50 11.23
C SER A 103 -2.79 -36.48 10.21
N ARG A 104 -1.48 -36.45 9.93
CA ARG A 104 -0.90 -35.62 8.86
C ARG A 104 -1.46 -35.97 7.50
N GLU A 105 -1.55 -37.24 7.14
CA GLU A 105 -2.14 -37.66 5.87
C GLU A 105 -3.63 -37.26 5.76
N SER A 106 -4.37 -37.34 6.86
CA SER A 106 -5.75 -36.87 6.95
C SER A 106 -5.85 -35.36 6.70
N LEU A 107 -5.02 -34.56 7.37
CA LEU A 107 -4.95 -33.12 7.16
C LEU A 107 -4.54 -32.78 5.71
N ASN A 108 -3.53 -33.45 5.16
CA ASN A 108 -3.09 -33.26 3.78
C ASN A 108 -4.22 -33.46 2.77
N ARG A 109 -5.09 -34.47 2.98
CA ARG A 109 -6.29 -34.65 2.15
C ARG A 109 -7.26 -33.47 2.24
N LYS A 110 -7.52 -32.95 3.45
CA LYS A 110 -8.38 -31.77 3.67
C LYS A 110 -7.80 -30.51 3.02
N LEU A 111 -6.48 -30.35 3.07
CA LEU A 111 -5.73 -29.26 2.44
C LEU A 111 -5.58 -29.41 0.91
N GLY A 112 -6.07 -30.50 0.31
CA GLY A 112 -5.95 -30.74 -1.13
C GLY A 112 -4.52 -30.95 -1.62
N VAL A 113 -3.62 -31.45 -0.76
CA VAL A 113 -2.19 -31.72 -1.11
C VAL A 113 -1.87 -33.21 -1.08
N PRO A 114 -0.79 -33.67 -1.75
CA PRO A 114 -0.36 -35.06 -1.71
C PRO A 114 -0.14 -35.56 -0.27
N LYS A 115 -0.46 -36.84 0.00
CA LYS A 115 -0.39 -37.42 1.36
C LYS A 115 0.99 -37.33 2.00
N ASN A 116 2.04 -37.49 1.21
CA ASN A 116 3.44 -37.43 1.64
C ASN A 116 4.00 -36.00 1.79
N THR A 117 3.14 -34.98 1.72
CA THR A 117 3.57 -33.58 1.87
C THR A 117 4.04 -33.32 3.30
N LEU A 118 5.30 -32.91 3.44
CA LEU A 118 5.94 -32.56 4.72
C LEU A 118 5.98 -31.04 4.99
N LYS A 119 5.85 -30.24 3.94
CA LYS A 119 5.84 -28.78 4.00
C LYS A 119 4.77 -28.27 3.06
N VAL A 120 3.97 -27.32 3.53
CA VAL A 120 2.94 -26.69 2.73
C VAL A 120 3.30 -25.24 2.45
N PHE A 121 2.84 -24.76 1.31
CA PHE A 121 2.95 -23.38 0.91
C PHE A 121 1.65 -22.96 0.22
N GLN A 122 1.35 -21.67 0.33
CA GLN A 122 0.24 -21.04 -0.36
C GLN A 122 0.76 -19.92 -1.25
N ILE A 123 0.03 -19.70 -2.33
CA ILE A 123 0.25 -18.62 -3.27
C ILE A 123 -1.07 -17.88 -3.44
N LYS A 124 -1.01 -16.55 -3.45
CA LYS A 124 -2.14 -15.68 -3.71
C LYS A 124 -1.77 -14.66 -4.78
N ASP A 125 -2.67 -14.41 -5.73
CA ASP A 125 -2.52 -13.38 -6.75
C ASP A 125 -2.56 -11.98 -6.13
N CYS A 126 -1.67 -11.11 -6.60
CA CYS A 126 -1.59 -9.69 -6.26
C CYS A 126 -2.40 -8.78 -7.19
N LYS A 127 -3.28 -9.31 -8.05
CA LYS A 127 -4.00 -8.55 -9.08
C LYS A 127 -4.58 -7.23 -8.59
N ASP A 128 -5.20 -7.24 -7.41
CA ASP A 128 -5.85 -6.09 -6.80
C ASP A 128 -5.07 -5.59 -5.56
N HIS A 129 -3.81 -6.00 -5.41
CA HIS A 129 -2.96 -5.63 -4.28
C HIS A 129 -2.18 -4.35 -4.57
N ILE A 130 -2.08 -3.45 -3.58
CA ILE A 130 -1.44 -2.14 -3.74
C ILE A 130 0.02 -2.24 -4.22
N GLN A 131 0.76 -3.26 -3.77
CA GLN A 131 2.15 -3.48 -4.20
C GLN A 131 2.27 -3.85 -5.69
N LYS A 132 1.21 -4.41 -6.31
CA LYS A 132 1.20 -4.61 -7.77
C LYS A 132 0.98 -3.30 -8.49
N MET A 133 0.16 -2.41 -7.95
CA MET A 133 -0.19 -1.15 -8.60
C MET A 133 0.83 -0.04 -8.37
N ASP A 134 1.54 -0.07 -7.24
CA ASP A 134 2.54 0.93 -6.86
C ASP A 134 3.90 0.27 -6.52
N CYS A 135 4.88 0.49 -7.39
CA CYS A 135 6.25 0.01 -7.19
C CYS A 135 6.93 0.58 -5.95
N TRP A 136 6.49 1.73 -5.41
CA TRP A 136 7.02 2.25 -4.15
C TRP A 136 6.56 1.42 -2.96
N GLU A 137 5.30 0.99 -2.95
CA GLU A 137 4.78 0.11 -1.90
C GLU A 137 5.45 -1.27 -1.95
N LEU A 138 5.71 -1.77 -3.16
CA LEU A 138 6.51 -2.97 -3.32
C LEU A 138 7.94 -2.78 -2.79
N ALA A 139 8.61 -1.68 -3.16
CA ALA A 139 9.97 -1.40 -2.71
C ALA A 139 10.06 -1.26 -1.19
N LYS A 140 9.09 -0.58 -0.55
CA LYS A 140 9.01 -0.50 0.92
C LYS A 140 8.89 -1.89 1.55
N CYS A 141 8.06 -2.76 0.99
CA CYS A 141 7.91 -4.11 1.51
C CYS A 141 9.20 -4.92 1.37
N LEU A 142 9.84 -4.89 0.19
CA LEU A 142 11.03 -5.70 -0.08
C LEU A 142 12.29 -5.18 0.61
N TYR A 143 12.45 -3.86 0.73
CA TYR A 143 13.71 -3.22 1.11
C TYR A 143 13.59 -2.33 2.35
N GLY A 144 12.40 -2.22 2.94
CA GLY A 144 12.14 -1.32 4.07
C GLY A 144 12.15 0.17 3.71
N ASN A 145 12.40 0.54 2.45
CA ASN A 145 12.37 1.92 1.96
C ASN A 145 12.14 1.97 0.44
N SER A 146 11.83 3.16 -0.09
CA SER A 146 11.63 3.42 -1.53
C SER A 146 12.65 4.41 -2.11
N SER A 147 13.75 4.64 -1.40
CA SER A 147 14.77 5.64 -1.75
C SER A 147 15.54 5.33 -3.04
N MET A 148 15.49 4.07 -3.48
CA MET A 148 16.13 3.58 -4.71
C MET A 148 15.33 3.91 -5.97
N LEU A 149 14.07 4.31 -5.84
CA LEU A 149 13.23 4.70 -6.98
C LEU A 149 13.45 6.19 -7.31
N PRO A 150 13.48 6.56 -8.60
CA PRO A 150 13.62 7.96 -9.01
C PRO A 150 12.49 8.81 -8.42
N GLU A 151 12.74 10.11 -8.16
CA GLU A 151 11.67 11.04 -7.79
C GLU A 151 10.54 10.95 -8.84
N LYS A 152 9.27 10.81 -8.42
CA LYS A 152 8.13 10.73 -9.35
C LYS A 152 8.21 11.95 -10.29
N GLU A 153 8.35 11.69 -11.60
CA GLU A 153 8.52 12.74 -12.61
C GLU A 153 7.36 13.74 -12.54
N VAL A 154 7.68 14.98 -12.18
CA VAL A 154 6.78 16.12 -12.35
C VAL A 154 6.69 16.38 -13.84
N ALA A 155 5.54 16.10 -14.45
CA ALA A 155 5.30 16.42 -15.84
C ALA A 155 5.50 17.93 -16.05
N LYS A 156 6.61 18.31 -16.68
CA LYS A 156 6.91 19.70 -17.04
C LYS A 156 6.04 20.08 -18.24
N ILE A 157 4.78 20.39 -17.99
CA ILE A 157 3.94 21.07 -18.98
C ILE A 157 4.17 22.55 -18.75
N GLU A 158 4.88 23.20 -19.68
CA GLU A 158 5.07 24.65 -19.63
C GLU A 158 3.75 25.35 -19.99
N GLU A 159 2.85 25.46 -19.02
CA GLU A 159 1.82 26.49 -19.06
C GLU A 159 2.48 27.81 -18.65
N ARG A 160 2.26 28.89 -19.41
CA ARG A 160 2.81 30.21 -19.09
C ARG A 160 1.71 31.06 -18.46
N ASP A 161 1.99 31.60 -17.27
CA ASP A 161 1.17 32.68 -16.71
C ASP A 161 1.46 33.94 -17.52
N VAL A 162 0.45 34.44 -18.25
CA VAL A 162 0.58 35.61 -19.14
C VAL A 162 0.90 36.89 -18.36
N CYS A 163 0.48 36.97 -17.11
CA CYS A 163 0.65 38.16 -16.28
C CYS A 163 2.03 38.28 -15.67
N GLU A 164 2.59 37.15 -15.25
CA GLU A 164 3.92 37.11 -14.62
C GLU A 164 5.03 36.69 -15.59
N ASN A 165 4.66 36.30 -16.82
CA ASN A 165 5.56 35.70 -17.81
C ASN A 165 6.38 34.53 -17.21
N ALA A 166 5.75 33.77 -16.32
CA ALA A 166 6.38 32.70 -15.56
C ALA A 166 5.87 31.32 -16.01
N SER A 167 6.76 30.32 -15.98
CA SER A 167 6.36 28.93 -16.19
C SER A 167 5.63 28.39 -14.97
N ILE A 168 4.47 27.78 -15.19
CA ILE A 168 3.70 27.02 -14.21
C ILE A 168 4.14 25.55 -14.28
N TYR A 169 4.52 24.99 -13.15
CA TYR A 169 4.89 23.58 -13.02
C TYR A 169 3.66 22.78 -12.62
N VAL A 170 3.12 21.98 -13.54
CA VAL A 170 1.92 21.17 -13.28
C VAL A 170 2.29 19.90 -12.52
N LEU A 171 1.81 19.79 -11.28
CA LEU A 171 1.97 18.64 -10.42
C LEU A 171 0.75 17.72 -10.64
N ARG A 172 0.99 16.61 -11.34
CA ARG A 172 0.02 15.52 -11.54
C ARG A 172 0.31 14.41 -10.54
N ASN A 173 -0.72 13.74 -10.05
CA ASN A 173 -0.58 12.55 -9.19
C ASN A 173 0.26 12.82 -7.93
N ALA A 174 0.01 13.97 -7.28
CA ALA A 174 0.68 14.35 -6.05
C ALA A 174 0.22 13.46 -4.90
N TYR A 175 1.07 12.51 -4.49
CA TYR A 175 0.82 11.67 -3.33
C TYR A 175 1.73 12.09 -2.18
N ASN A 176 1.11 12.50 -1.06
CA ASN A 176 1.66 12.66 0.28
C ASN A 176 2.71 13.77 0.50
N ILE A 177 3.77 13.89 -0.32
CA ILE A 177 4.84 14.90 -0.11
C ILE A 177 5.26 15.51 -1.45
N LEU A 178 5.28 16.83 -1.54
CA LEU A 178 5.78 17.56 -2.71
C LEU A 178 6.99 18.43 -2.33
N SER A 179 8.14 18.13 -2.96
CA SER A 179 9.33 18.96 -2.84
C SER A 179 9.29 20.09 -3.85
N LEU A 180 9.12 21.32 -3.35
CA LEU A 180 8.98 22.52 -4.17
C LEU A 180 10.27 23.34 -4.15
N THR A 181 10.63 23.92 -5.30
CA THR A 181 11.65 24.95 -5.35
C THR A 181 11.01 26.28 -4.92
N PRO A 182 11.62 27.04 -4.01
CA PRO A 182 11.13 28.35 -3.62
C PRO A 182 10.86 29.28 -4.81
N GLU A 183 9.84 30.13 -4.67
CA GLU A 183 9.42 31.16 -5.65
C GLU A 183 8.94 30.66 -7.01
N LYS A 184 8.96 29.36 -7.27
CA LYS A 184 8.36 28.78 -8.47
C LYS A 184 6.85 28.62 -8.33
N LEU A 185 6.16 28.73 -9.47
CA LEU A 185 4.71 28.64 -9.55
C LEU A 185 4.32 27.20 -9.87
N TYR A 186 3.53 26.57 -9.00
CA TYR A 186 3.08 25.20 -9.14
C TYR A 186 1.55 25.15 -9.29
N ARG A 187 1.07 24.26 -10.16
CA ARG A 187 -0.35 23.93 -10.27
C ARG A 187 -0.56 22.50 -9.79
N LEU A 188 -1.20 22.34 -8.64
CA LEU A 188 -1.67 21.04 -8.19
C LEU A 188 -2.97 20.74 -8.95
N GLN A 189 -2.86 19.85 -9.92
CA GLN A 189 -3.99 19.42 -10.73
C GLN A 189 -4.60 18.16 -10.11
N ILE A 190 -5.86 18.24 -9.71
CA ILE A 190 -6.62 17.05 -9.30
C ILE A 190 -7.18 16.41 -10.57
N ASP A 191 -6.98 15.10 -10.72
CA ASP A 191 -7.52 14.38 -11.87
C ASP A 191 -9.04 14.46 -11.90
N ARG A 192 -9.61 14.88 -13.04
CA ARG A 192 -11.06 15.12 -13.19
C ARG A 192 -11.87 13.82 -13.20
N LYS A 193 -11.21 12.66 -13.33
CA LYS A 193 -11.83 11.35 -13.26
C LYS A 193 -11.32 10.60 -12.04
N ILE A 194 -12.25 10.30 -11.14
CA ILE A 194 -12.03 9.39 -10.02
C ILE A 194 -12.93 8.19 -10.29
N ASN A 195 -12.35 7.06 -10.72
CA ASN A 195 -13.09 5.90 -11.27
C ASN A 195 -14.01 6.29 -12.46
N THR A 196 -15.29 5.90 -12.41
CA THR A 196 -16.33 6.22 -13.40
C THR A 196 -17.07 7.53 -13.09
N GLY A 197 -16.75 8.18 -11.97
CA GLY A 197 -17.42 9.38 -11.48
C GLY A 197 -16.68 10.67 -11.84
N SER A 198 -17.43 11.77 -11.90
CA SER A 198 -16.88 13.12 -12.06
C SER A 198 -16.78 13.86 -10.72
N ILE A 199 -15.73 14.68 -10.59
CA ILE A 199 -15.57 15.60 -9.47
C ILE A 199 -16.65 16.68 -9.54
N LEU A 200 -17.34 16.90 -8.42
CA LEU A 200 -18.33 17.97 -8.28
C LEU A 200 -17.67 19.25 -7.74
N SER A 201 -16.81 19.12 -6.73
CA SER A 201 -16.07 20.23 -6.14
C SER A 201 -14.85 19.77 -5.36
N ALA A 202 -13.89 20.69 -5.17
CA ALA A 202 -12.79 20.54 -4.23
C ALA A 202 -12.72 21.78 -3.33
N ASN A 203 -12.45 21.57 -2.04
CA ASN A 203 -12.19 22.64 -1.07
C ASN A 203 -10.80 22.43 -0.50
N PHE A 204 -10.00 23.49 -0.47
CA PHE A 204 -8.62 23.43 0.01
C PHE A 204 -8.42 24.21 1.29
N THR A 205 -7.61 23.67 2.19
CA THR A 205 -7.04 24.39 3.32
C THR A 205 -5.52 24.28 3.30
N ILE A 206 -4.86 25.26 3.89
CA ILE A 206 -3.43 25.23 4.18
C ILE A 206 -3.23 25.47 5.67
N ASP A 207 -2.57 24.55 6.35
CA ASP A 207 -2.37 24.58 7.81
C ASP A 207 -3.67 24.82 8.60
N GLY A 208 -4.81 24.38 8.04
CA GLY A 208 -6.16 24.56 8.60
C GLY A 208 -6.92 25.78 8.07
N ASP A 209 -6.25 26.75 7.46
CA ASP A 209 -6.88 27.96 6.93
C ASP A 209 -7.47 27.73 5.53
N PRO A 210 -8.71 28.13 5.26
CA PRO A 210 -9.34 27.97 3.96
C PRO A 210 -8.62 28.81 2.90
N ILE A 211 -8.37 28.19 1.74
CA ILE A 211 -7.76 28.88 0.61
C ILE A 211 -8.84 29.63 -0.17
N GLU A 212 -8.55 30.88 -0.50
CA GLU A 212 -9.47 31.72 -1.25
C GLU A 212 -9.71 31.16 -2.66
N LYS A 213 -10.99 31.04 -3.04
CA LYS A 213 -11.42 30.69 -4.38
C LYS A 213 -11.59 31.94 -5.23
N LEU A 214 -10.85 32.01 -6.33
CA LEU A 214 -11.01 33.12 -7.27
C LEU A 214 -12.31 32.95 -8.07
N PRO A 215 -13.19 33.98 -8.12
CA PRO A 215 -14.42 33.90 -8.90
C PRO A 215 -14.15 33.89 -10.41
N HIS A 216 -13.14 34.64 -10.86
CA HIS A 216 -12.67 34.72 -12.25
C HIS A 216 -11.17 35.06 -12.28
N ILE A 217 -10.46 34.65 -13.33
CA ILE A 217 -9.14 35.22 -13.65
C ILE A 217 -9.43 36.51 -14.43
N ARG A 218 -9.61 37.64 -13.73
CA ARG A 218 -9.42 38.95 -14.37
C ARG A 218 -7.93 39.14 -14.53
N ASP A 219 -7.51 39.60 -15.71
CA ASP A 219 -6.17 39.40 -16.27
C ASP A 219 -5.09 39.03 -15.24
N CYS A 220 -4.81 39.87 -14.23
CA CYS A 220 -3.74 39.60 -13.25
C CYS A 220 -4.14 39.68 -11.75
N ALA A 221 -5.41 39.54 -11.40
CA ALA A 221 -5.89 39.73 -10.02
C ALA A 221 -5.31 38.74 -8.99
N HIS A 222 -4.71 37.64 -9.46
CA HIS A 222 -4.05 36.61 -8.66
C HIS A 222 -2.58 36.89 -8.35
N GLN A 223 -1.92 37.84 -9.04
CA GLN A 223 -0.49 38.14 -8.83
C GLN A 223 -0.06 38.43 -7.39
N PRO A 224 -0.82 39.18 -6.56
CA PRO A 224 -0.43 39.38 -5.16
C PRO A 224 -0.65 38.11 -4.31
N LYS A 225 -1.37 37.11 -4.82
CA LYS A 225 -1.74 35.91 -4.08
C LYS A 225 -0.73 34.80 -4.37
N ARG A 226 -0.07 34.38 -3.31
CA ARG A 226 0.91 33.28 -3.35
C ARG A 226 0.23 31.91 -3.46
N ILE A 227 -0.98 31.78 -2.94
CA ILE A 227 -1.74 30.53 -2.90
C ILE A 227 -3.20 30.86 -3.16
N PHE A 228 -3.82 30.19 -4.14
CA PHE A 228 -5.23 30.40 -4.46
C PHE A 228 -5.81 29.21 -5.22
N GLN A 229 -7.13 29.00 -5.08
CA GLN A 229 -7.85 28.02 -5.87
C GLN A 229 -8.24 28.61 -7.23
N HIS A 230 -7.91 27.87 -8.29
CA HIS A 230 -8.16 28.26 -9.67
C HIS A 230 -9.69 28.36 -9.94
N PRO A 231 -10.15 29.25 -10.85
CA PRO A 231 -11.60 29.42 -11.10
C PRO A 231 -12.33 28.20 -11.66
N ASN A 232 -11.60 27.20 -12.14
CA ASN A 232 -12.20 25.90 -12.47
C ASN A 232 -12.70 25.13 -11.23
N GLY A 233 -12.41 25.63 -10.02
CA GLY A 233 -12.91 25.12 -8.75
C GLY A 233 -12.31 23.79 -8.32
N ILE A 234 -11.27 23.31 -9.00
CA ILE A 234 -10.69 21.98 -8.75
C ILE A 234 -9.16 22.06 -8.62
N ASP A 235 -8.50 22.98 -9.31
CA ASP A 235 -7.04 23.08 -9.22
C ASP A 235 -6.60 24.11 -8.18
N LEU A 236 -5.42 23.87 -7.60
CA LEU A 236 -4.78 24.77 -6.65
C LEU A 236 -3.48 25.31 -7.25
N ILE A 237 -3.28 26.63 -7.17
CA ILE A 237 -2.04 27.29 -7.55
C ILE A 237 -1.26 27.65 -6.29
N VAL A 238 0.03 27.31 -6.27
CA VAL A 238 0.91 27.50 -5.13
C VAL A 238 2.25 28.08 -5.58
N ARG A 239 2.66 29.18 -4.97
CA ARG A 239 4.02 29.72 -4.96
C ARG A 239 4.37 29.98 -3.51
N MET A 240 5.48 29.42 -3.03
CA MET A 240 5.91 29.62 -1.65
C MET A 240 7.35 30.13 -1.61
N SER A 241 7.61 31.01 -0.65
CA SER A 241 8.97 31.40 -0.29
C SER A 241 9.70 30.28 0.43
N GLU A 242 11.02 30.42 0.50
CA GLU A 242 11.88 29.54 1.29
C GLU A 242 11.48 29.51 2.76
N GLU A 243 11.14 30.68 3.35
CA GLU A 243 10.66 30.77 4.73
C GLU A 243 9.36 29.99 4.93
N GLN A 244 8.41 30.11 4.00
CA GLN A 244 7.15 29.36 4.06
C GLN A 244 7.37 27.85 3.94
N LEU A 245 8.20 27.41 2.99
CA LEU A 245 8.51 25.99 2.81
C LEU A 245 9.30 25.41 3.99
N SER A 246 10.11 26.23 4.69
CA SER A 246 10.86 25.78 5.87
C SER A 246 9.96 25.37 7.04
N LYS A 247 8.71 25.85 7.05
CA LYS A 247 7.68 25.52 8.05
C LYS A 247 6.96 24.20 7.74
N ASN A 248 7.27 23.55 6.62
CA ASN A 248 6.63 22.32 6.13
C ASN A 248 5.09 22.41 6.08
N PRO A 249 4.53 23.38 5.32
CA PRO A 249 3.10 23.63 5.32
C PRO A 249 2.33 22.44 4.75
N LYS A 250 1.12 22.22 5.29
CA LYS A 250 0.24 21.11 4.91
C LYS A 250 -0.96 21.61 4.15
N ILE A 251 -1.16 21.07 2.95
CA ILE A 251 -2.36 21.30 2.15
C ILE A 251 -3.31 20.14 2.34
N ILE A 252 -4.58 20.43 2.65
CA ILE A 252 -5.65 19.45 2.72
C ILE A 252 -6.68 19.79 1.65
N ALA A 253 -7.03 18.83 0.80
CA ALA A 253 -8.07 18.96 -0.21
C ALA A 253 -9.22 18.00 0.11
N VAL A 254 -10.41 18.54 0.34
CA VAL A 254 -11.65 17.76 0.52
C VAL A 254 -12.42 17.79 -0.79
N ILE A 255 -12.54 16.62 -1.43
CA ILE A 255 -13.12 16.44 -2.75
C ILE A 255 -14.49 15.79 -2.62
N SER A 256 -15.49 16.45 -3.21
CA SER A 256 -16.84 15.91 -3.40
C SER A 256 -16.97 15.38 -4.82
N TYR A 257 -17.52 14.18 -4.98
CA TYR A 257 -17.74 13.55 -6.28
C TYR A 257 -19.14 12.91 -6.33
N GLN A 258 -19.54 12.31 -7.46
CA GLN A 258 -20.91 11.79 -7.67
C GLN A 258 -21.36 10.65 -6.74
N SER A 259 -20.49 10.16 -5.85
CA SER A 259 -20.83 9.24 -4.75
C SER A 259 -21.03 10.02 -3.44
N PRO A 260 -21.84 9.53 -2.47
CA PRO A 260 -21.96 10.16 -1.15
C PRO A 260 -20.65 10.20 -0.33
N ALA A 261 -19.62 9.47 -0.72
CA ALA A 261 -18.32 9.49 -0.05
C ALA A 261 -17.54 10.78 -0.33
N ARG A 262 -16.72 11.19 0.63
CA ARG A 262 -15.82 12.34 0.53
C ARG A 262 -14.39 11.84 0.52
N LEU A 263 -13.58 12.35 -0.42
CA LEU A 263 -12.15 12.04 -0.48
C LEU A 263 -11.38 13.19 0.17
N GLU A 264 -10.46 12.86 1.07
CA GLU A 264 -9.52 13.81 1.66
C GLU A 264 -8.11 13.49 1.17
N ILE A 265 -7.45 14.47 0.57
CA ILE A 265 -6.05 14.39 0.14
C ILE A 265 -5.23 15.31 1.03
N VAL A 266 -4.18 14.76 1.65
CA VAL A 266 -3.23 15.52 2.47
C VAL A 266 -1.88 15.54 1.77
N VAL A 267 -1.32 16.74 1.61
CA VAL A 267 -0.04 16.96 0.95
C VAL A 267 0.86 17.80 1.85
N GLU A 268 2.00 17.27 2.25
CA GLU A 268 3.04 18.03 2.93
C GLU A 268 3.98 18.66 1.91
N LEU A 269 4.23 19.97 2.03
CA LEU A 269 5.14 20.69 1.15
C LEU A 269 6.49 20.87 1.83
N VAL A 270 7.57 20.50 1.13
CA VAL A 270 8.93 20.60 1.66
C VAL A 270 9.83 21.38 0.70
N SER A 271 10.79 22.13 1.24
CA SER A 271 11.76 22.86 0.42
C SER A 271 12.73 21.91 -0.29
N LYS A 272 12.94 22.11 -1.59
CA LYS A 272 14.01 21.45 -2.36
C LYS A 272 15.34 22.18 -2.13
N THR A 273 15.93 22.04 -0.95
CA THR A 273 17.28 22.56 -0.69
C THR A 273 18.33 21.66 -1.33
N GLY A 274 19.25 22.23 -2.11
CA GLY A 274 20.31 21.52 -2.87
C GLY A 274 21.35 20.74 -2.06
N GLY A 275 21.07 20.39 -0.80
CA GLY A 275 22.01 19.63 0.03
C GLY A 275 21.55 19.48 1.47
N LYS A 276 20.58 18.59 1.72
CA LYS A 276 20.43 17.74 2.91
C LYS A 276 18.98 17.24 2.96
N LYS A 277 18.81 15.95 2.67
CA LYS A 277 17.56 15.22 2.84
C LYS A 277 17.14 15.29 4.30
N ARG A 278 16.05 15.97 4.61
CA ARG A 278 15.29 15.70 5.83
C ARG A 278 14.31 14.58 5.49
N GLU A 279 14.59 13.39 6.01
CA GLU A 279 13.60 12.33 6.11
C GLU A 279 12.49 12.81 7.04
N LEU A 280 11.24 12.71 6.60
CA LEU A 280 10.10 12.85 7.50
C LEU A 280 9.01 11.86 7.12
N VAL A 281 8.48 11.28 8.19
CA VAL A 281 7.71 10.04 8.28
C VAL A 281 6.24 10.30 8.00
N LEU A 282 5.64 9.37 7.26
CA LEU A 282 4.26 9.36 6.78
C LEU A 282 3.21 9.44 7.89
N PHE A 283 2.12 10.18 7.62
CA PHE A 283 0.80 9.86 8.17
C PHE A 283 -0.21 9.59 7.05
N LEU A 284 -0.94 8.50 7.22
CA LEU A 284 -2.01 7.99 6.38
C LEU A 284 -3.15 9.00 6.26
N GLY A 285 -3.59 9.29 5.04
CA GLY A 285 -4.93 9.82 4.81
C GLY A 285 -5.97 8.80 5.31
N ARG A 286 -6.87 9.25 6.17
CA ARG A 286 -7.94 8.44 6.76
C ARG A 286 -9.20 8.61 5.91
N LEU A 287 -9.61 7.56 5.19
CA LEU A 287 -10.94 7.51 4.56
C LEU A 287 -11.98 7.05 5.59
N LEU A 288 -13.02 7.86 5.80
CA LEU A 288 -14.31 7.40 6.31
C LEU A 288 -15.08 6.86 5.10
N GLY A 289 -14.99 5.55 4.85
CA GLY A 289 -15.71 4.85 3.79
C GLY A 289 -14.84 4.54 2.57
N ASP A 290 -14.74 3.25 2.30
CA ASP A 290 -14.28 2.50 1.11
C ASP A 290 -13.30 3.19 0.13
N SER A 291 -12.14 2.54 0.04
CA SER A 291 -10.99 2.76 -0.86
C SER A 291 -11.37 3.18 -2.29
N ILE A 292 -10.78 4.30 -2.74
CA ILE A 292 -10.90 4.79 -4.12
C ILE A 292 -9.52 4.80 -4.78
N GLU A 293 -9.39 4.08 -5.89
CA GLU A 293 -8.24 4.16 -6.80
C GLU A 293 -8.31 5.46 -7.62
N LEU A 294 -7.23 6.25 -7.59
CA LEU A 294 -7.01 7.34 -8.55
C LEU A 294 -6.46 6.72 -9.84
N CYS A 295 -7.11 6.98 -10.97
CA CYS A 295 -6.73 6.39 -12.24
C CYS A 295 -5.32 6.84 -12.67
N PRO A 296 -4.47 5.92 -13.19
CA PRO A 296 -3.22 6.28 -13.82
C PRO A 296 -3.48 6.74 -15.27
N TYR A 297 -3.14 7.99 -15.59
CA TYR A 297 -2.86 8.43 -16.96
C TYR A 297 -1.35 8.29 -17.25
#